data_AF-A0A6M5Y346-F1
#
_entry.id   AF-A0A6M5Y346-F1
#
_cell.length_a   1.000
_cell.length_b   1.000
_cell.length_c   1.000
_cell.angle_alpha   90.00
_cell.angle_beta   90.00
_cell.angle_gamma   90.00
#
_symmetry.space_group_name_H-M   'P 1'
#
loop_
_entity.id
_entity.type
_entity.pdbx_description
1 polymer ?
#
loop_
_entity_poly.entity_id
_entity_poly.type
_entity_poly.pdbx_seq_one_letter_code
_entity_poly.pdbx_strand_id
1 'polypeptide(L)'
;MKHNLLSLFFFFACAITTQLLSQRVWAQTASAGMTLDQLKAVKAIKIANLDKDTYFKSGGFILDRYEERPAYVFTYSDGITRKIYLYKIFTAADTKDLGLLAIYQNGKTGEVKPFVIPGASAERGAWDAYIDDLKYVGEKEPGLMSTLTFVLSREMAGLLAGGSAKTDDGGAKKKEEYNFCFAADAPVTLADGSAKKISDIAVNDVVMGYNVATKITAPTHVTRIDTHQGTFNLTGVWLAPVSEIVAQTEVGMSPAVLLEATANHPVLTATGRKALGDVTAGEVLYRNEAGKPVAYRVVRVEKQTKTVSTVYNLATEAGAYLVGETVVLDK
;
A
#
# COMPACT_ATOMS: atom_id res chain seq x y z
N MET A 1 -25.14 -62.80 9.46
CA MET A 1 -24.45 -62.00 8.41
C MET A 1 -25.48 -61.35 7.49
N LYS A 2 -26.20 -60.33 7.95
CA LYS A 2 -27.06 -59.48 7.11
C LYS A 2 -27.09 -58.13 7.82
N HIS A 3 -26.39 -57.14 7.27
CA HIS A 3 -26.44 -55.69 7.52
C HIS A 3 -25.04 -55.13 7.31
N ASN A 4 -24.71 -54.81 6.06
CA ASN A 4 -23.66 -53.83 5.76
C ASN A 4 -23.66 -53.36 4.30
N LEU A 5 -24.48 -53.93 3.41
CA LEU A 5 -24.50 -53.48 2.02
C LEU A 5 -25.10 -52.07 1.85
N LEU A 6 -26.18 -51.76 2.58
CA LEU A 6 -26.87 -50.47 2.46
C LEU A 6 -26.03 -49.30 3.03
N SER A 7 -25.30 -49.54 4.13
CA SER A 7 -24.38 -48.56 4.71
C SER A 7 -23.19 -48.27 3.79
N LEU A 8 -22.65 -49.30 3.13
CA LEU A 8 -21.59 -49.14 2.14
C LEU A 8 -22.06 -48.31 0.94
N PHE A 9 -23.27 -48.57 0.43
CA PHE A 9 -23.84 -47.79 -0.68
C PHE A 9 -24.07 -46.32 -0.31
N PHE A 10 -24.51 -46.05 0.92
CA PHE A 10 -24.71 -44.67 1.38
C PHE A 10 -23.37 -43.92 1.52
N PHE A 11 -22.32 -44.59 2.00
CA PHE A 11 -20.98 -44.03 2.08
C PHE A 11 -20.38 -43.73 0.70
N PHE A 12 -20.52 -44.64 -0.27
CA PHE A 12 -20.06 -44.41 -1.63
C PHE A 12 -20.85 -43.29 -2.33
N ALA A 13 -22.18 -43.23 -2.15
CA ALA A 13 -22.98 -42.14 -2.68
C ALA A 13 -22.57 -40.78 -2.09
N CYS A 14 -22.33 -40.71 -0.76
CA CYS A 14 -21.86 -39.49 -0.12
C CYS A 14 -20.47 -39.06 -0.63
N ALA A 15 -19.53 -40.01 -0.75
CA ALA A 15 -18.18 -39.73 -1.25
C ALA A 15 -18.17 -39.24 -2.72
N ILE A 16 -19.01 -39.82 -3.58
CA ILE A 16 -19.12 -39.40 -4.98
C ILE A 16 -19.76 -38.01 -5.07
N THR A 17 -20.79 -37.71 -4.25
CA THR A 17 -21.41 -36.39 -4.23
C THR A 17 -20.47 -35.31 -3.70
N THR A 18 -19.63 -35.59 -2.68
CA THR A 18 -18.65 -34.62 -2.18
C THR A 18 -17.50 -34.39 -3.16
N GLN A 19 -17.08 -35.40 -3.92
CA GLN A 19 -16.10 -35.23 -5.00
C GLN A 19 -16.64 -34.45 -6.21
N LEU A 20 -17.91 -34.65 -6.58
CA LEU A 20 -18.54 -33.87 -7.66
C LEU A 20 -18.82 -32.42 -7.25
N LEU A 21 -19.15 -32.19 -5.98
CA LEU A 21 -19.31 -30.84 -5.42
C LEU A 21 -17.96 -30.12 -5.30
N SER A 22 -16.89 -30.80 -4.87
CA SER A 22 -15.56 -30.18 -4.79
C SER A 22 -14.99 -29.82 -6.17
N GLN A 23 -15.22 -30.64 -7.20
CA GLN A 23 -14.82 -30.32 -8.57
C GLN A 23 -15.61 -29.14 -9.17
N ARG A 24 -16.90 -28.98 -8.82
CA ARG A 24 -17.69 -27.82 -9.26
C ARG A 24 -17.32 -26.52 -8.53
N VAL A 25 -16.96 -26.59 -7.24
CA VAL A 25 -16.46 -25.43 -6.47
C VAL A 25 -15.08 -24.98 -6.98
N TRP A 26 -14.25 -25.90 -7.49
CA TRP A 26 -12.97 -25.56 -8.11
C TRP A 26 -13.15 -24.96 -9.53
N ALA A 27 -14.21 -25.34 -10.26
CA ALA A 27 -14.51 -24.78 -11.58
C ALA A 27 -15.12 -23.37 -11.55
N GLN A 28 -15.74 -22.95 -10.43
CA GLN A 28 -16.27 -21.59 -10.25
C GLN A 28 -15.26 -20.60 -9.64
N THR A 29 -14.07 -21.07 -9.26
CA THR A 29 -12.98 -20.20 -8.73
C THR A 29 -11.88 -19.95 -9.77
N ALA A 30 -12.12 -20.29 -11.04
CA ALA A 30 -11.35 -19.68 -12.12
C ALA A 30 -11.84 -18.23 -12.27
N SER A 31 -11.27 -17.35 -11.47
CA SER A 31 -11.34 -15.91 -11.71
C SER A 31 -10.77 -15.66 -13.11
N ALA A 32 -11.63 -15.62 -14.13
CA ALA A 32 -11.25 -15.32 -15.50
C ALA A 32 -10.58 -13.94 -15.54
N GLY A 33 -9.28 -13.89 -15.82
CA GLY A 33 -8.59 -12.63 -16.05
C GLY A 33 -9.00 -12.02 -17.39
N MET A 34 -8.33 -10.94 -17.78
CA MET A 34 -8.65 -10.19 -19.00
C MET A 34 -8.65 -11.09 -20.24
N THR A 35 -9.72 -10.97 -21.05
CA THR A 35 -9.83 -11.56 -22.39
C THR A 35 -9.29 -10.61 -23.47
N LEU A 36 -8.99 -11.13 -24.66
CA LEU A 36 -8.53 -10.35 -25.81
C LEU A 36 -9.53 -9.27 -26.24
N ASP A 37 -10.82 -9.57 -26.20
CA ASP A 37 -11.86 -8.60 -26.54
C ASP A 37 -11.97 -7.49 -25.50
N GLN A 38 -11.83 -7.83 -24.21
CA GLN A 38 -11.75 -6.84 -23.14
C GLN A 38 -10.49 -5.96 -23.30
N LEU A 39 -9.34 -6.54 -23.66
CA LEU A 39 -8.12 -5.78 -23.93
C LEU A 39 -8.33 -4.75 -25.04
N LYS A 40 -8.89 -5.18 -26.18
CA LYS A 40 -9.21 -4.29 -27.31
C LYS A 40 -10.20 -3.20 -26.90
N ALA A 41 -11.22 -3.55 -26.12
CA ALA A 41 -12.21 -2.61 -25.63
C ALA A 41 -11.58 -1.54 -24.72
N VAL A 42 -10.75 -1.94 -23.75
CA VAL A 42 -10.04 -1.02 -22.85
C VAL A 42 -9.10 -0.09 -23.63
N LYS A 43 -8.34 -0.65 -24.57
CA LYS A 43 -7.42 0.12 -25.42
C LYS A 43 -8.14 1.18 -26.28
N ALA A 44 -9.38 0.93 -26.66
CA ALA A 44 -10.20 1.87 -27.43
C ALA A 44 -10.78 3.02 -26.59
N ILE A 45 -10.69 2.95 -25.25
CA ILE A 45 -11.23 4.00 -24.39
C ILE A 45 -10.41 5.28 -24.53
N LYS A 46 -11.11 6.38 -24.86
CA LYS A 46 -10.53 7.71 -24.93
C LYS A 46 -10.74 8.44 -23.61
N ILE A 47 -9.66 8.97 -23.05
CA ILE A 47 -9.68 9.82 -21.86
C ILE A 47 -9.60 11.27 -22.31
N ALA A 48 -10.57 12.10 -21.89
CA ALA A 48 -10.68 13.47 -22.35
C ALA A 48 -9.57 14.36 -21.76
N ASN A 49 -9.28 14.23 -20.47
CA ASN A 49 -8.25 14.99 -19.79
C ASN A 49 -7.34 14.07 -18.96
N LEU A 50 -6.19 13.71 -19.53
CA LEU A 50 -5.22 12.83 -18.88
C LEU A 50 -4.67 13.38 -17.56
N ASP A 51 -4.69 14.70 -17.33
CA ASP A 51 -4.18 15.31 -16.09
C ASP A 51 -5.25 15.41 -14.98
N LYS A 52 -6.55 15.42 -15.33
CA LYS A 52 -7.65 15.60 -14.37
C LYS A 52 -8.52 14.37 -14.16
N ASP A 53 -8.66 13.53 -15.18
CA ASP A 53 -9.53 12.37 -15.13
C ASP A 53 -8.79 11.23 -14.43
N THR A 54 -8.82 11.23 -13.10
CA THR A 54 -8.19 10.18 -12.27
C THR A 54 -9.08 8.97 -12.08
N TYR A 55 -10.39 9.12 -12.20
CA TYR A 55 -11.34 8.02 -12.07
C TYR A 55 -12.42 8.15 -13.13
N PHE A 56 -12.62 7.10 -13.91
CA PHE A 56 -13.70 7.09 -14.90
C PHE A 56 -14.24 5.69 -15.16
N LYS A 57 -15.54 5.63 -15.48
CA LYS A 57 -16.23 4.39 -15.85
C LYS A 57 -16.63 4.47 -17.31
N SER A 58 -16.20 3.52 -18.13
CA SER A 58 -16.51 3.48 -19.56
C SER A 58 -16.47 2.05 -20.10
N GLY A 59 -17.41 1.71 -21.00
CA GLY A 59 -17.41 0.43 -21.70
C GLY A 59 -17.52 -0.82 -20.81
N GLY A 60 -18.07 -0.70 -19.60
CA GLY A 60 -18.11 -1.79 -18.62
C GLY A 60 -16.83 -1.94 -17.80
N PHE A 61 -15.90 -0.99 -17.88
CA PHE A 61 -14.66 -0.95 -17.11
C PHE A 61 -14.62 0.30 -16.22
N ILE A 62 -13.85 0.20 -15.15
CA ILE A 62 -13.46 1.30 -14.28
C ILE A 62 -11.95 1.46 -14.46
N LEU A 63 -11.54 2.67 -14.81
CA LEU A 63 -10.14 3.04 -14.90
C LEU A 63 -9.86 4.03 -13.79
N ASP A 64 -9.00 3.60 -12.87
CA ASP A 64 -8.65 4.34 -11.67
C ASP A 64 -7.16 4.66 -11.70
N ARG A 65 -6.78 5.91 -11.43
CA ARG A 65 -5.40 6.36 -11.48
C ARG A 65 -4.58 5.51 -10.51
N TYR A 66 -3.52 4.91 -11.03
CA TYR A 66 -2.66 4.09 -10.19
C TYR A 66 -2.12 4.91 -9.01
N GLU A 67 -2.63 4.62 -7.81
CA GLU A 67 -2.29 5.29 -6.56
C GLU A 67 -2.46 6.83 -6.58
N GLU A 68 -3.39 7.36 -7.39
CA GLU A 68 -3.56 8.80 -7.63
C GLU A 68 -2.31 9.54 -8.14
N ARG A 69 -1.30 8.80 -8.60
CA ARG A 69 -0.01 9.39 -8.98
C ARG A 69 -0.14 10.30 -10.21
N PRO A 70 0.63 11.39 -10.27
CA PRO A 70 0.75 12.20 -11.48
C PRO A 70 1.41 11.39 -12.61
N ALA A 71 1.37 11.93 -13.83
CA ALA A 71 2.13 11.36 -14.93
C ALA A 71 3.63 11.31 -14.62
N TYR A 72 4.28 10.21 -15.02
CA TYR A 72 5.74 10.13 -15.09
C TYR A 72 6.20 11.01 -16.26
N VAL A 73 6.90 12.11 -15.96
CA VAL A 73 7.42 13.03 -16.97
C VAL A 73 8.88 12.73 -17.26
N PHE A 74 9.19 12.51 -18.52
CA PHE A 74 10.53 12.27 -19.03
C PHE A 74 10.97 13.43 -19.91
N THR A 75 12.08 14.06 -19.55
CA THR A 75 12.74 15.07 -20.35
C THR A 75 14.07 14.50 -20.83
N TYR A 76 14.10 14.01 -22.05
CA TYR A 76 15.33 13.53 -22.67
C TYR A 76 16.16 14.71 -23.20
N SER A 77 17.42 14.46 -23.50
CA SER A 77 18.34 15.44 -24.11
C SER A 77 17.90 15.91 -25.50
N ASP A 78 16.93 15.22 -26.12
CA ASP A 78 16.28 15.62 -27.38
C ASP A 78 15.26 16.76 -27.21
N GLY A 79 15.01 17.21 -25.98
CA GLY A 79 14.07 18.30 -25.67
C GLY A 79 12.60 17.92 -25.80
N ILE A 80 12.27 16.66 -26.09
CA ILE A 80 10.89 16.18 -26.23
C ILE A 80 10.42 15.64 -24.88
N THR A 81 9.46 16.34 -24.27
CA THR A 81 8.78 15.86 -23.06
C THR A 81 7.88 14.67 -23.40
N ARG A 82 8.04 13.57 -22.67
CA ARG A 82 7.18 12.39 -22.80
C ARG A 82 6.52 12.12 -21.47
N LYS A 83 5.24 11.78 -21.47
CA LYS A 83 4.49 11.47 -20.26
C LYS A 83 3.94 10.06 -20.30
N ILE A 84 3.98 9.37 -19.18
CA ILE A 84 3.26 8.11 -18.97
C ILE A 84 2.28 8.25 -17.83
N TYR A 85 1.04 7.89 -18.12
CA TYR A 85 -0.07 7.86 -17.19
C TYR A 85 -0.43 6.39 -16.92
N LEU A 86 -0.52 5.98 -15.65
CA LEU A 86 -0.92 4.62 -15.28
C LEU A 86 -2.33 4.61 -14.69
N TYR A 87 -3.14 3.64 -15.10
CA TYR A 87 -4.44 3.34 -14.51
C TYR A 87 -4.55 1.87 -14.16
N LYS A 88 -5.18 1.55 -13.04
CA LYS A 88 -5.70 0.21 -12.73
C LYS A 88 -6.99 0.00 -13.49
N ILE A 89 -7.14 -1.21 -14.04
CA ILE A 89 -8.31 -1.61 -14.80
C ILE A 89 -9.15 -2.53 -13.94
N PHE A 90 -10.37 -2.12 -13.65
CA PHE A 90 -11.36 -2.98 -13.02
C PHE A 90 -12.56 -3.22 -13.93
N THR A 91 -13.23 -4.34 -13.75
CA THR A 91 -14.59 -4.53 -14.27
C THR A 91 -15.58 -3.64 -13.51
N ALA A 92 -16.55 -3.06 -14.22
CA ALA A 92 -17.56 -2.21 -13.59
C ALA A 92 -18.62 -2.99 -12.79
N ALA A 93 -18.82 -4.28 -13.13
CA ALA A 93 -19.83 -5.12 -12.50
C ALA A 93 -19.41 -5.62 -11.11
N ASP A 94 -18.18 -6.07 -10.96
CA ASP A 94 -17.66 -6.76 -9.78
C ASP A 94 -16.34 -6.17 -9.24
N THR A 95 -15.88 -5.02 -9.76
CA THR A 95 -14.66 -4.32 -9.32
C THR A 95 -13.41 -5.20 -9.32
N LYS A 96 -13.38 -6.18 -10.23
CA LYS A 96 -12.31 -7.15 -10.33
C LYS A 96 -11.14 -6.58 -11.09
N ASP A 97 -9.94 -6.72 -10.52
CA ASP A 97 -8.69 -6.28 -11.16
C ASP A 97 -8.39 -7.11 -12.41
N LEU A 98 -8.21 -6.42 -13.54
CA LEU A 98 -7.89 -7.00 -14.84
C LEU A 98 -6.45 -6.71 -15.28
N GLY A 99 -5.75 -5.75 -14.65
CA GLY A 99 -4.42 -5.31 -15.06
C GLY A 99 -4.25 -3.78 -15.06
N LEU A 100 -3.31 -3.30 -15.87
CA LEU A 100 -2.93 -1.89 -15.95
C LEU A 100 -3.13 -1.33 -17.36
N LEU A 101 -3.52 -0.06 -17.45
CA LEU A 101 -3.49 0.73 -18.68
C LEU A 101 -2.41 1.81 -18.56
N ALA A 102 -1.36 1.69 -19.36
CA ALA A 102 -0.35 2.71 -19.54
C ALA A 102 -0.70 3.58 -20.74
N ILE A 103 -0.77 4.89 -20.56
CA ILE A 103 -1.02 5.84 -21.64
C ILE A 103 0.22 6.69 -21.82
N TYR A 104 0.86 6.53 -22.97
CA TYR A 104 1.99 7.35 -23.38
C TYR A 104 1.49 8.58 -24.13
N GLN A 105 2.07 9.75 -23.83
CA GLN A 105 1.84 10.99 -24.55
C GLN A 105 3.17 11.59 -24.99
N ASN A 106 3.31 11.85 -26.28
CA ASN A 106 4.45 12.57 -26.84
C ASN A 106 4.16 14.08 -26.84
N GLY A 107 4.97 14.87 -26.13
CA GLY A 107 4.79 16.32 -26.01
C GLY A 107 5.07 17.09 -27.30
N LYS A 108 5.74 16.50 -28.29
CA LYS A 108 6.00 17.13 -29.60
C LYS A 108 4.83 16.95 -30.58
N THR A 109 4.23 15.77 -30.63
CA THR A 109 3.13 15.46 -31.56
C THR A 109 1.75 15.59 -30.91
N GLY A 110 1.69 15.60 -29.58
CA GLY A 110 0.45 15.50 -28.82
C GLY A 110 -0.23 14.12 -28.92
N GLU A 111 0.40 13.17 -29.63
CA GLU A 111 -0.18 11.86 -29.89
C GLU A 111 -0.17 11.00 -28.64
N VAL A 112 -1.28 10.28 -28.44
CA VAL A 112 -1.53 9.43 -27.28
C VAL A 112 -1.57 7.98 -27.73
N LYS A 113 -0.82 7.12 -27.04
CA LYS A 113 -0.75 5.68 -27.32
C LYS A 113 -1.12 4.89 -26.06
N PRO A 114 -2.28 4.20 -26.04
CA PRO A 114 -2.68 3.34 -24.94
C PRO A 114 -2.05 1.94 -25.06
N PHE A 115 -1.55 1.43 -23.93
CA PHE A 115 -0.95 0.10 -23.75
C PHE A 115 -1.63 -0.61 -22.58
N VAL A 116 -2.26 -1.73 -22.86
CA VAL A 116 -2.91 -2.55 -21.84
C VAL A 116 -1.93 -3.64 -21.42
N ILE A 117 -1.57 -3.64 -20.15
CA ILE A 117 -0.73 -4.65 -19.51
C ILE A 117 -1.67 -5.60 -18.78
N PRO A 118 -1.85 -6.84 -19.27
CA PRO A 118 -2.79 -7.78 -18.67
C PRO A 118 -2.34 -8.19 -17.26
N GLY A 119 -3.31 -8.48 -16.38
CA GLY A 119 -3.03 -9.09 -15.08
C GLY A 119 -2.56 -10.54 -15.21
N ALA A 120 -1.99 -11.10 -14.14
CA ALA A 120 -1.41 -12.45 -14.13
C ALA A 120 -2.39 -13.57 -14.52
N SER A 121 -3.69 -13.37 -14.29
CA SER A 121 -4.77 -14.31 -14.61
C SER A 121 -5.33 -14.16 -16.03
N ALA A 122 -4.82 -13.21 -16.82
CA ALA A 122 -5.31 -12.95 -18.17
C ALA A 122 -5.04 -14.11 -19.14
N GLU A 123 -5.87 -14.22 -20.16
CA GLU A 123 -5.72 -15.28 -21.16
C GLU A 123 -4.50 -15.04 -22.07
N ARG A 124 -4.02 -16.11 -22.71
CA ARG A 124 -2.85 -16.04 -23.59
C ARG A 124 -3.02 -15.03 -24.73
N GLY A 125 -4.20 -14.95 -25.34
CA GLY A 125 -4.47 -14.01 -26.42
C GLY A 125 -4.29 -12.54 -26.02
N ALA A 126 -4.62 -12.20 -24.77
CA ALA A 126 -4.38 -10.84 -24.25
C ALA A 126 -2.88 -10.56 -24.08
N TRP A 127 -2.10 -11.54 -23.61
CA TRP A 127 -0.63 -11.44 -23.52
C TRP A 127 0.04 -11.35 -24.89
N ASP A 128 -0.44 -12.12 -25.87
CA ASP A 128 0.07 -12.07 -27.25
C ASP A 128 -0.17 -10.68 -27.86
N ALA A 129 -1.36 -10.10 -27.67
CA ALA A 129 -1.68 -8.74 -28.13
C ALA A 129 -0.83 -7.66 -27.43
N TYR A 130 -0.54 -7.82 -26.13
CA TYR A 130 0.37 -6.92 -25.42
C TYR A 130 1.79 -6.97 -25.99
N ILE A 131 2.32 -8.17 -26.25
CA ILE A 131 3.65 -8.33 -26.85
C ILE A 131 3.70 -7.73 -28.27
N ASP A 132 2.66 -7.94 -29.07
CA ASP A 132 2.53 -7.35 -30.40
C ASP A 132 2.53 -5.81 -30.33
N ASP A 133 1.86 -5.22 -29.33
CA ASP A 133 1.88 -3.78 -29.13
C ASP A 133 3.28 -3.26 -28.80
N LEU A 134 4.02 -3.94 -27.91
CA LEU A 134 5.41 -3.57 -27.59
C LEU A 134 6.31 -3.62 -28.83
N LYS A 135 6.12 -4.62 -29.69
CA LYS A 135 6.90 -4.77 -30.91
C LYS A 135 6.50 -3.73 -31.97
N TYR A 136 5.23 -3.70 -32.37
CA TYR A 136 4.80 -2.95 -33.55
C TYR A 136 4.49 -1.48 -33.29
N VAL A 137 4.15 -1.11 -32.05
CA VAL A 137 3.93 0.29 -31.64
C VAL A 137 5.15 0.82 -30.90
N GLY A 138 5.72 0.01 -29.99
CA GLY A 138 6.90 0.38 -29.19
C GLY A 138 8.15 0.68 -30.02
N GLU A 139 8.47 -0.13 -31.03
CA GLU A 139 9.66 0.10 -31.88
C GLU A 139 9.52 1.33 -32.79
N LYS A 140 8.29 1.71 -33.14
CA LYS A 140 8.03 2.82 -34.08
C LYS A 140 8.03 4.19 -33.42
N GLU A 141 7.82 4.26 -32.11
CA GLU A 141 7.73 5.52 -31.37
C GLU A 141 9.00 5.76 -30.54
N PRO A 142 9.86 6.73 -30.94
CA PRO A 142 11.12 6.98 -30.26
C PRO A 142 10.94 7.37 -28.79
N GLY A 143 11.50 6.56 -27.89
CA GLY A 143 11.48 6.78 -26.45
C GLY A 143 10.29 6.12 -25.72
N LEU A 144 9.34 5.51 -26.44
CA LEU A 144 8.20 4.83 -25.83
C LEU A 144 8.65 3.61 -25.02
N MET A 145 9.43 2.71 -25.61
CA MET A 145 9.89 1.52 -24.89
C MET A 145 10.78 1.84 -23.70
N SER A 146 11.66 2.84 -23.81
CA SER A 146 12.51 3.25 -22.69
C SER A 146 11.72 3.86 -21.55
N THR A 147 10.75 4.72 -21.85
CA THR A 147 9.88 5.32 -20.82
C THR A 147 9.00 4.27 -20.18
N LEU A 148 8.33 3.42 -20.97
CA LEU A 148 7.46 2.36 -20.45
C LEU A 148 8.24 1.36 -19.60
N THR A 149 9.39 0.88 -20.08
CA THR A 149 10.23 -0.06 -19.34
C THR A 149 10.73 0.56 -18.04
N PHE A 150 11.11 1.84 -18.03
CA PHE A 150 11.50 2.53 -16.80
C PHE A 150 10.35 2.57 -15.79
N VAL A 151 9.16 3.00 -16.21
CA VAL A 151 7.98 3.04 -15.33
C VAL A 151 7.68 1.66 -14.75
N LEU A 152 7.65 0.62 -15.57
CA LEU A 152 7.37 -0.75 -15.10
C LEU A 152 8.46 -1.29 -14.20
N SER A 153 9.74 -1.06 -14.52
CA SER A 153 10.86 -1.48 -13.67
C SER A 153 10.80 -0.80 -12.31
N ARG A 154 10.39 0.47 -12.28
CA ARG A 154 10.22 1.26 -11.07
C ARG A 154 9.05 0.79 -10.21
N GLU A 155 7.91 0.47 -10.82
CA GLU A 155 6.79 -0.13 -10.09
C GLU A 155 7.12 -1.55 -9.59
N MET A 156 7.81 -2.35 -10.39
CA MET A 156 8.30 -3.66 -9.97
C MET A 156 9.29 -3.55 -8.80
N ALA A 157 10.20 -2.57 -8.82
CA ALA A 157 11.08 -2.28 -7.70
C ALA A 157 10.27 -1.84 -6.46
N GLY A 158 9.23 -1.04 -6.65
CA GLY A 158 8.28 -0.65 -5.62
C GLY A 158 7.60 -1.85 -4.95
N LEU A 159 7.13 -2.80 -5.75
CA LEU A 159 6.53 -4.06 -5.29
C LEU A 159 7.54 -4.95 -4.55
N LEU A 160 8.74 -5.13 -5.10
CA LEU A 160 9.80 -5.96 -4.49
C LEU A 160 10.33 -5.37 -3.18
N ALA A 161 10.27 -4.05 -3.00
CA ALA A 161 10.57 -3.37 -1.75
C ALA A 161 9.44 -3.46 -0.70
N GLY A 162 8.42 -4.30 -0.93
CA GLY A 162 7.31 -4.52 0.00
C GLY A 162 6.04 -3.72 -0.30
N GLY A 163 5.86 -3.25 -1.55
CA GLY A 163 4.65 -2.54 -2.00
C GLY A 163 4.45 -1.14 -1.43
N SER A 164 5.39 -0.65 -0.62
CA SER A 164 5.35 0.68 0.01
C SER A 164 6.37 1.67 -0.54
N ALA A 165 7.22 1.27 -1.48
CA ALA A 165 8.15 2.18 -2.12
C ALA A 165 7.46 2.92 -3.27
N LYS A 166 6.76 4.01 -2.93
CA LYS A 166 6.58 5.13 -3.85
C LYS A 166 7.96 5.68 -4.16
N THR A 167 8.56 5.15 -5.21
CA THR A 167 9.76 5.73 -5.80
C THR A 167 9.32 7.06 -6.39
N ASP A 168 10.06 8.13 -6.07
CA ASP A 168 9.82 9.51 -6.51
C ASP A 168 10.76 9.84 -7.69
N ASP A 169 10.23 10.65 -8.60
CA ASP A 169 10.92 11.56 -9.52
C ASP A 169 10.16 11.72 -10.84
N GLY A 170 9.78 12.97 -11.10
CA GLY A 170 9.49 13.48 -12.43
C GLY A 170 8.11 14.11 -12.62
N GLY A 171 7.67 15.02 -11.74
CA GLY A 171 6.50 15.86 -12.02
C GLY A 171 5.85 16.45 -10.77
N ALA A 172 6.31 17.63 -10.35
CA ALA A 172 5.81 18.40 -9.22
C ALA A 172 5.93 17.71 -7.85
N LYS A 173 7.11 17.85 -7.23
CA LYS A 173 7.22 17.89 -5.77
C LYS A 173 6.14 18.82 -5.23
N LYS A 174 5.12 18.25 -4.57
CA LYS A 174 4.16 18.84 -3.62
C LYS A 174 2.84 18.04 -3.69
N LYS A 175 2.80 16.86 -3.04
CA LYS A 175 1.59 16.34 -2.36
C LYS A 175 1.77 15.00 -1.66
N GLU A 176 2.73 14.16 -2.07
CA GLU A 176 2.83 12.81 -1.49
C GLU A 176 3.84 12.64 -0.35
N GLU A 177 4.82 13.54 -0.24
CA GLU A 177 5.79 13.55 0.87
C GLU A 177 5.16 13.98 2.22
N TYR A 178 3.87 14.34 2.22
CA TYR A 178 3.16 14.91 3.37
C TYR A 178 2.29 13.92 4.17
N ASN A 179 2.47 12.62 3.95
CA ASN A 179 1.54 11.61 4.48
C ASN A 179 2.11 10.70 5.57
N PHE A 180 3.34 10.92 6.06
CA PHE A 180 3.95 10.14 7.15
C PHE A 180 4.21 11.03 8.36
N CYS A 181 3.18 11.59 8.98
CA CYS A 181 3.38 12.64 9.99
C CYS A 181 2.49 12.47 11.21
N PHE A 182 2.89 13.16 12.27
CA PHE A 182 2.21 13.25 13.56
C PHE A 182 1.76 14.69 13.82
N ALA A 183 0.80 14.86 14.73
CA ALA A 183 0.45 16.18 15.23
C ALA A 183 1.59 16.79 16.07
N ALA A 184 1.59 18.12 16.20
CA ALA A 184 2.59 18.87 16.98
C ALA A 184 2.74 18.39 18.43
N ASP A 185 1.65 17.92 19.03
CA ASP A 185 1.59 17.44 20.41
C ASP A 185 2.03 15.99 20.60
N ALA A 186 2.39 15.28 19.53
CA ALA A 186 2.77 13.88 19.60
C ALA A 186 4.02 13.69 20.49
N PRO A 187 3.95 12.82 21.52
CA PRO A 187 5.04 12.65 22.48
C PRO A 187 6.11 11.71 21.92
N VAL A 188 7.28 12.23 21.60
CA VAL A 188 8.46 11.45 21.21
C VAL A 188 9.23 11.01 22.46
N THR A 189 9.55 9.73 22.55
CA THR A 189 10.32 9.19 23.69
C THR A 189 11.81 9.52 23.50
N LEU A 190 12.42 10.19 24.47
CA LEU A 190 13.84 10.50 24.52
C LEU A 190 14.66 9.31 25.02
N ALA A 191 15.98 9.38 24.85
CA ALA A 191 16.89 8.30 25.26
C ALA A 191 16.88 8.02 26.78
N ASP A 192 16.53 9.01 27.61
CA ASP A 192 16.41 8.90 29.06
C ASP A 192 15.04 8.35 29.52
N GLY A 193 14.14 8.05 28.57
CA GLY A 193 12.78 7.58 28.84
C GLY A 193 11.76 8.69 29.09
N SER A 194 12.18 9.96 29.15
CA SER A 194 11.26 11.09 29.18
C SER A 194 10.57 11.28 27.82
N ALA A 195 9.52 12.10 27.78
CA ALA A 195 8.80 12.41 26.55
C ALA A 195 8.90 13.91 26.23
N LYS A 196 9.11 14.22 24.96
CA LYS A 196 9.14 15.58 24.42
C LYS A 196 8.19 15.66 23.23
N LYS A 197 7.49 16.79 23.05
CA LYS A 197 6.62 16.98 21.88
C LYS A 197 7.46 16.95 20.60
N ILE A 198 6.93 16.35 19.55
CA ILE A 198 7.62 16.29 18.25
C ILE A 198 7.93 17.67 17.69
N SER A 199 7.11 18.69 18.00
CA SER A 199 7.36 20.08 17.61
C SER A 199 8.58 20.72 18.28
N ASP A 200 9.02 20.17 19.40
CA ASP A 200 10.09 20.72 20.25
C ASP A 200 11.41 19.93 20.09
N ILE A 201 11.39 18.89 19.25
CA ILE A 201 12.58 18.10 18.90
C ILE A 201 13.47 18.92 17.95
N ALA A 202 14.78 18.82 18.15
CA ALA A 202 15.78 19.42 17.26
C ALA A 202 16.60 18.36 16.53
N VAL A 203 17.20 18.74 15.40
CA VAL A 203 18.21 17.91 14.73
C VAL A 203 19.37 17.67 15.71
N ASN A 204 19.87 16.45 15.73
CA ASN A 204 20.84 15.88 16.69
C ASN A 204 20.30 15.56 18.09
N ASP A 205 19.03 15.85 18.42
CA ASP A 205 18.44 15.32 19.65
C ASP A 205 18.54 13.79 19.65
N VAL A 206 18.78 13.22 20.85
CA VAL A 206 18.88 11.78 21.05
C VAL A 206 17.52 11.24 21.50
N VAL A 207 16.88 10.50 20.61
CA VAL A 207 15.58 9.88 20.86
C VAL A 207 15.72 8.38 21.03
N MET A 208 14.71 7.74 21.60
CA MET A 208 14.66 6.29 21.63
C MET A 208 14.29 5.76 20.24
N GLY A 209 15.19 4.97 19.68
CA GLY A 209 15.03 4.27 18.40
C GLY A 209 14.66 2.81 18.58
N TYR A 210 14.35 2.14 17.47
CA TYR A 210 14.18 0.68 17.42
C TYR A 210 15.11 0.09 16.37
N ASN A 211 15.94 -0.86 16.77
CA ASN A 211 16.83 -1.56 15.85
C ASN A 211 16.15 -2.85 15.36
N VAL A 212 15.84 -2.91 14.07
CA VAL A 212 15.14 -4.06 13.45
C VAL A 212 15.96 -5.35 13.53
N ALA A 213 17.29 -5.26 13.44
CA ALA A 213 18.17 -6.42 13.45
C ALA A 213 18.26 -7.06 14.84
N THR A 214 18.40 -6.23 15.88
CA THR A 214 18.55 -6.71 17.27
C THR A 214 17.22 -6.82 18.02
N LYS A 215 16.13 -6.26 17.46
CA LYS A 215 14.78 -6.22 18.06
C LYS A 215 14.73 -5.61 19.45
N ILE A 216 15.65 -4.69 19.74
CA ILE A 216 15.69 -3.93 20.99
C ILE A 216 15.63 -2.43 20.70
N THR A 217 15.11 -1.66 21.66
CA THR A 217 15.17 -0.21 21.58
C THR A 217 16.55 0.28 21.99
N ALA A 218 17.08 1.25 21.27
CA ALA A 218 18.37 1.86 21.54
C ALA A 218 18.34 3.35 21.18
N PRO A 219 19.12 4.20 21.87
CA PRO A 219 19.25 5.60 21.51
C PRO A 219 19.67 5.80 20.04
N THR A 220 19.10 6.81 19.37
CA THR A 220 19.42 7.19 17.99
C THR A 220 19.35 8.71 17.81
N HIS A 221 20.14 9.27 16.90
CA HIS A 221 20.10 10.69 16.60
C HIS A 221 19.05 11.04 15.55
N VAL A 222 18.39 12.18 15.76
CA VAL A 222 17.53 12.80 14.75
C VAL A 222 18.41 13.45 13.68
N THR A 223 18.28 13.00 12.44
CA THR A 223 19.07 13.51 11.30
C THR A 223 18.33 14.60 10.52
N ARG A 224 16.99 14.57 10.54
CA ARG A 224 16.14 15.53 9.83
C ARG A 224 14.78 15.65 10.51
N ILE A 225 14.18 16.82 10.37
CA ILE A 225 12.80 17.11 10.80
C ILE A 225 12.04 17.60 9.59
N ASP A 226 10.96 16.90 9.26
CA ASP A 226 10.06 17.26 8.17
C ASP A 226 8.81 17.91 8.77
N THR A 227 8.46 19.12 8.31
CA THR A 227 7.30 19.89 8.82
C THR A 227 6.42 20.33 7.66
N HIS A 228 5.12 20.11 7.79
CA HIS A 228 4.15 20.42 6.74
C HIS A 228 2.95 21.19 7.28
N GLN A 229 2.51 22.18 6.50
CA GLN A 229 1.37 23.03 6.77
C GLN A 229 0.25 22.70 5.79
N GLY A 230 -1.00 22.62 6.25
CA GLY A 230 -2.13 22.21 5.43
C GLY A 230 -3.36 21.87 6.26
N THR A 231 -4.13 20.89 5.81
CA THR A 231 -5.25 20.31 6.56
C THR A 231 -5.08 18.81 6.52
N PHE A 232 -4.78 18.21 7.66
CA PHE A 232 -4.44 16.80 7.77
C PHE A 232 -5.41 16.10 8.70
N ASN A 233 -5.98 14.98 8.24
CA ASN A 233 -6.80 14.10 9.08
C ASN A 233 -5.90 13.02 9.66
N LEU A 234 -6.01 12.81 10.97
CA LEU A 234 -5.25 11.78 11.67
C LEU A 234 -6.13 10.57 11.93
N THR A 235 -5.55 9.39 11.74
CA THR A 235 -6.11 8.11 12.12
C THR A 235 -5.59 7.74 13.49
N GLY A 236 -6.47 7.18 14.33
CA GLY A 236 -6.13 6.73 15.67
C GLY A 236 -6.30 5.23 15.82
N VAL A 237 -5.32 4.59 16.47
CA VAL A 237 -5.42 3.20 16.92
C VAL A 237 -5.29 3.15 18.44
N TRP A 238 -6.22 2.44 19.09
CA TRP A 238 -6.21 2.22 20.52
C TRP A 238 -5.55 0.88 20.83
N LEU A 239 -4.54 0.91 21.68
CA LEU A 239 -3.67 -0.20 22.02
C LEU A 239 -3.91 -0.63 23.45
N ALA A 240 -4.17 -1.92 23.67
CA ALA A 240 -4.23 -2.52 25.00
C ALA A 240 -3.10 -3.55 25.16
N PRO A 241 -2.51 -3.70 26.36
CA PRO A 241 -1.50 -4.72 26.58
C PRO A 241 -2.08 -6.10 26.28
N VAL A 242 -1.29 -6.96 25.62
CA VAL A 242 -1.63 -8.38 25.52
C VAL A 242 -1.31 -8.99 26.88
N SER A 243 -2.22 -8.88 27.84
CA SER A 243 -2.02 -9.47 29.17
C SER A 243 -1.73 -10.97 29.03
N GLU A 244 -0.61 -11.40 29.61
CA GLU A 244 -0.46 -12.79 30.04
C GLU A 244 -1.52 -13.04 31.13
N ILE A 245 -2.19 -14.19 31.09
CA ILE A 245 -3.11 -14.61 32.15
C ILE A 245 -2.27 -14.83 33.41
N VAL A 246 -2.14 -13.81 34.26
CA VAL A 246 -1.56 -13.94 35.58
C VAL A 246 -2.71 -14.01 36.59
N ALA A 247 -2.70 -15.04 37.43
CA ALA A 247 -3.73 -15.35 38.42
C ALA A 247 -3.68 -14.38 39.62
N GLN A 248 -3.91 -13.09 39.38
CA GLN A 248 -3.98 -12.08 40.43
C GLN A 248 -5.29 -11.32 40.36
N THR A 249 -6.07 -11.42 41.44
CA THR A 249 -7.47 -11.02 41.58
C THR A 249 -7.69 -9.51 41.70
N GLU A 250 -6.86 -8.69 41.06
CA GLU A 250 -7.10 -7.27 40.80
C GLU A 250 -6.39 -6.88 39.50
N VAL A 251 -6.94 -7.32 38.35
CA VAL A 251 -6.50 -6.81 37.05
C VAL A 251 -7.11 -5.42 36.90
N GLY A 252 -6.38 -4.40 37.38
CA GLY A 252 -6.55 -3.05 36.86
C GLY A 252 -6.33 -3.14 35.36
N MET A 253 -7.41 -3.08 34.57
CA MET A 253 -7.31 -2.95 33.12
C MET A 253 -6.51 -1.69 32.84
N SER A 254 -5.24 -1.84 32.43
CA SER A 254 -4.47 -0.70 31.94
C SER A 254 -5.29 -0.01 30.84
N PRO A 255 -5.52 1.30 30.94
CA PRO A 255 -6.33 2.00 29.96
C PRO A 255 -5.71 1.84 28.57
N ALA A 256 -6.56 1.68 27.56
CA ALA A 256 -6.09 1.62 26.18
C ALA A 256 -5.37 2.94 25.84
N VAL A 257 -4.22 2.82 25.19
CA VAL A 257 -3.37 3.95 24.80
C VAL A 257 -3.61 4.28 23.35
N LEU A 258 -3.79 5.56 23.05
CA LEU A 258 -4.02 6.04 21.70
C LEU A 258 -2.69 6.36 20.99
N LEU A 259 -2.50 5.80 19.81
CA LEU A 259 -1.50 6.23 18.83
C LEU A 259 -2.24 6.93 17.68
N GLU A 260 -1.88 8.19 17.41
CA GLU A 260 -2.45 8.99 16.31
C GLU A 260 -1.36 9.38 15.32
N ALA A 261 -1.61 9.20 14.02
CA ALA A 261 -0.77 9.71 12.94
C ALA A 261 -1.60 9.88 11.66
N THR A 262 -1.01 10.41 10.60
CA THR A 262 -1.62 10.36 9.27
C THR A 262 -1.84 8.90 8.83
N ALA A 263 -2.87 8.65 8.03
CA ALA A 263 -3.25 7.28 7.63
C ALA A 263 -2.10 6.48 6.97
N ASN A 264 -1.23 7.13 6.20
CA ASN A 264 -0.14 6.42 5.53
C ASN A 264 1.09 6.20 6.43
N HIS A 265 1.10 6.71 7.66
CA HIS A 265 2.27 6.64 8.55
C HIS A 265 2.64 5.17 8.83
N PRO A 266 3.89 4.74 8.56
CA PRO A 266 4.28 3.35 8.71
C PRO A 266 4.52 2.99 10.19
N VAL A 267 3.88 1.90 10.63
CA VAL A 267 4.05 1.31 11.96
C VAL A 267 4.58 -0.11 11.88
N LEU A 268 5.23 -0.56 12.96
CA LEU A 268 5.71 -1.92 13.08
C LEU A 268 4.62 -2.83 13.64
N THR A 269 4.19 -3.80 12.85
CA THR A 269 3.27 -4.87 13.26
C THR A 269 3.98 -6.22 13.34
N ALA A 270 3.32 -7.24 13.91
CA ALA A 270 3.83 -8.61 13.92
C ALA A 270 4.11 -9.18 12.51
N THR A 271 3.39 -8.70 11.49
CA THR A 271 3.59 -9.07 10.08
C THR A 271 4.61 -8.18 9.36
N GLY A 272 5.25 -7.25 10.06
CA GLY A 272 6.18 -6.28 9.50
C GLY A 272 5.58 -4.89 9.38
N ARG A 273 6.11 -4.10 8.45
CA ARG A 273 5.67 -2.73 8.20
C ARG A 273 4.24 -2.69 7.66
N LYS A 274 3.41 -1.79 8.18
CA LYS A 274 2.06 -1.49 7.67
C LYS A 274 1.72 -0.02 7.87
N ALA A 275 0.92 0.58 6.99
CA ALA A 275 0.40 1.93 7.18
C ALA A 275 -0.65 1.97 8.31
N LEU A 276 -0.66 3.02 9.13
CA LEU A 276 -1.55 3.13 10.29
C LEU A 276 -3.04 3.03 9.91
N GLY A 277 -3.43 3.55 8.75
CA GLY A 277 -4.78 3.50 8.19
C GLY A 277 -5.23 2.10 7.75
N ASP A 278 -4.29 1.20 7.51
CA ASP A 278 -4.54 -0.18 7.12
C ASP A 278 -4.50 -1.15 8.32
N VAL A 279 -4.13 -0.66 9.51
CA VAL A 279 -4.12 -1.46 10.73
C VAL A 279 -5.56 -1.81 11.10
N THR A 280 -5.80 -3.10 11.37
CA THR A 280 -7.12 -3.62 11.76
C THR A 280 -7.15 -4.02 13.24
N ALA A 281 -8.35 -4.04 13.83
CA ALA A 281 -8.54 -4.50 15.19
C ALA A 281 -8.10 -5.97 15.33
N GLY A 282 -7.39 -6.28 16.42
CA GLY A 282 -6.80 -7.59 16.68
C GLY A 282 -5.33 -7.70 16.30
N GLU A 283 -4.80 -6.80 15.46
CA GLU A 283 -3.38 -6.75 15.13
C GLU A 283 -2.52 -6.34 16.33
N VAL A 284 -1.23 -6.64 16.25
CA VAL A 284 -0.25 -6.37 17.31
C VAL A 284 0.73 -5.30 16.84
N LEU A 285 0.85 -4.24 17.63
CA LEU A 285 1.92 -3.24 17.56
C LEU A 285 2.84 -3.40 18.76
N TYR A 286 4.02 -2.77 18.70
CA TYR A 286 5.02 -2.87 19.76
C TYR A 286 5.15 -1.55 20.50
N ARG A 287 4.95 -1.58 21.81
CA ARG A 287 5.25 -0.46 22.72
C ARG A 287 6.50 -0.77 23.51
N ASN A 288 7.25 0.24 23.90
CA ASN A 288 8.42 0.10 24.72
C ASN A 288 8.04 0.14 26.20
N GLU A 289 8.37 -0.92 26.93
CA GLU A 289 8.30 -0.95 28.38
C GLU A 289 9.68 -1.31 28.92
N ALA A 290 10.25 -0.44 29.76
CA ALA A 290 11.57 -0.62 30.36
C ALA A 290 12.69 -0.97 29.34
N GLY A 291 12.67 -0.35 28.16
CA GLY A 291 13.68 -0.56 27.10
C GLY A 291 13.50 -1.86 26.30
N LYS A 292 12.33 -2.51 26.40
CA LYS A 292 11.97 -3.70 25.64
C LYS A 292 10.68 -3.46 24.87
N PRO A 293 10.63 -3.83 23.58
CA PRO A 293 9.37 -3.89 22.84
C PRO A 293 8.44 -4.98 23.40
N VAL A 294 7.26 -4.58 23.85
CA VAL A 294 6.16 -5.39 24.37
C VAL A 294 4.97 -5.33 23.40
N ALA A 295 4.32 -6.47 23.21
CA ALA A 295 3.19 -6.61 22.30
C ALA A 295 1.92 -5.97 22.87
N TYR A 296 1.31 -5.08 22.10
CA TYR A 296 0.03 -4.45 22.38
C TYR A 296 -0.96 -4.77 21.25
N ARG A 297 -2.18 -5.16 21.61
CA ARG A 297 -3.25 -5.45 20.65
C ARG A 297 -4.04 -4.19 20.34
N VAL A 298 -4.34 -3.99 19.05
CA VAL A 298 -5.27 -2.98 18.58
C VAL A 298 -6.68 -3.39 18.97
N VAL A 299 -7.31 -2.62 19.86
CA VAL A 299 -8.68 -2.87 20.34
C VAL A 299 -9.73 -2.02 19.61
N ARG A 300 -9.32 -0.89 19.05
CA ARG A 300 -10.19 0.00 18.29
C ARG A 300 -9.37 0.79 17.26
N VAL A 301 -9.98 1.03 16.10
CA VAL A 301 -9.42 1.85 15.02
C VAL A 301 -10.43 2.93 14.67
N GLU A 302 -9.95 4.15 14.47
CA GLU A 302 -10.77 5.30 14.13
C GLU A 302 -10.13 6.05 12.96
N LYS A 303 -10.83 6.07 11.82
CA LYS A 303 -10.29 6.62 10.56
C LYS A 303 -9.94 8.10 10.65
N GLN A 304 -10.65 8.85 11.49
CA GLN A 304 -10.44 10.26 11.72
C GLN A 304 -10.68 10.57 13.20
N THR A 305 -9.61 10.83 13.97
CA THR A 305 -9.71 11.25 15.37
C THR A 305 -9.66 12.77 15.52
N LYS A 306 -8.75 13.42 14.77
CA LYS A 306 -8.59 14.87 14.76
C LYS A 306 -8.11 15.38 13.41
N THR A 307 -8.37 16.66 13.18
CA THR A 307 -7.86 17.40 12.02
C THR A 307 -6.91 18.48 12.51
N VAL A 308 -5.70 18.54 11.95
CA VAL A 308 -4.64 19.47 12.36
C VAL A 308 -4.11 20.26 11.17
N SER A 309 -3.60 21.46 11.45
CA SER A 309 -3.05 22.36 10.43
C SER A 309 -1.56 22.16 10.18
N THR A 310 -0.84 21.63 11.17
CA THR A 310 0.60 21.38 11.09
C THR A 310 0.91 19.96 11.52
N VAL A 311 1.76 19.29 10.75
CA VAL A 311 2.23 17.94 11.05
C VAL A 311 3.75 17.84 10.94
N TYR A 312 4.32 16.88 11.67
CA TYR A 312 5.75 16.70 11.84
C TYR A 312 6.15 15.24 11.61
N ASN A 313 7.36 15.01 11.09
CA ASN A 313 8.00 13.71 11.07
C ASN A 313 9.49 13.86 11.41
N LEU A 314 10.07 12.83 12.00
CA LEU A 314 11.50 12.75 12.28
C LEU A 314 12.14 11.68 11.41
N ALA A 315 13.31 11.97 10.84
CA ALA A 315 14.19 10.95 10.28
C ALA A 315 15.30 10.65 11.27
N THR A 316 15.55 9.38 11.57
CA THR A 316 16.57 8.96 12.54
C THR A 316 17.61 8.07 11.88
N GLU A 317 18.79 7.95 12.49
CA GLU A 317 19.84 7.04 11.98
C GLU A 317 19.37 5.57 11.98
N ALA A 318 18.51 5.20 12.93
CA ALA A 318 17.95 3.86 13.06
C ALA A 318 16.80 3.57 12.07
N GLY A 319 16.21 4.59 11.43
CA GLY A 319 15.03 4.44 10.58
C GLY A 319 13.71 4.20 11.34
N ALA A 320 13.75 4.25 12.66
CA ALA A 320 12.61 4.03 13.55
C ALA A 320 12.80 4.77 14.87
N TYR A 321 11.70 5.20 15.46
CA TYR A 321 11.68 5.92 16.74
C TYR A 321 10.37 5.64 17.48
N LEU A 322 10.25 6.18 18.68
CA LEU A 322 9.10 5.93 19.56
C LEU A 322 8.22 7.17 19.69
N VAL A 323 6.93 7.00 19.44
CA VAL A 323 5.87 8.00 19.68
C VAL A 323 4.81 7.41 20.60
N GLY A 324 4.55 8.05 21.75
CA GLY A 324 3.67 7.49 22.79
C GLY A 324 4.18 6.12 23.28
N GLU A 325 5.51 5.97 23.34
CA GLU A 325 6.23 4.72 23.58
C GLU A 325 5.98 3.63 22.51
N THR A 326 5.25 3.91 21.43
CA THR A 326 4.96 2.96 20.36
C THR A 326 6.01 3.05 19.27
N VAL A 327 6.49 1.91 18.77
CA VAL A 327 7.48 1.86 17.69
C VAL A 327 6.84 2.27 16.37
N VAL A 328 7.39 3.34 15.78
CA VAL A 328 7.00 3.89 14.48
C VAL A 328 8.20 3.97 13.54
N LEU A 329 7.96 3.94 12.23
CA LEU A 329 9.02 3.96 11.22
C LEU A 329 9.09 5.35 10.59
N ASP A 330 10.30 5.84 10.28
CA ASP A 330 10.45 7.20 9.76
C ASP A 330 10.09 7.36 8.28
N LYS A 331 10.06 6.25 7.53
CA LYS A 331 9.72 6.17 6.12
C LYS A 331 9.32 4.78 5.69
#